data_AF-A0A370KEG5-F1
#
_entry.id   AF-A0A370KEG5-F1
#
_cell.length_a   1.000
_cell.length_b   1.000
_cell.length_c   1.000
_cell.angle_alpha   90.00
_cell.angle_beta   90.00
_cell.angle_gamma   90.00
#
_symmetry.space_group_name_H-M   'P 1'
#
loop_
_entity.id
_entity.type
_entity.pdbx_description
1 polymer ?
#
loop_
_entity_poly.entity_id
_entity_poly.type
_entity_poly.pdbx_seq_one_letter_code
_entity_poly.pdbx_strand_id
1 'polypeptide(L)'
;MAQLLSLNVGLLRNIPWRGQVVSTAIWKEPVKGPRMVRRLNINGDGQGDTAGHGGENRAVFVYQIDFIPRNLARANPRRPVSLKDMCALHMPRRA
;
A
#
# COMPACT_ATOMS: atom_id res chain seq x y z
N MET A 1 7.01 7.30 -20.17
CA MET A 1 5.63 7.15 -19.63
C MET A 1 5.70 6.62 -18.21
N ALA A 2 4.66 6.84 -17.41
CA ALA A 2 4.56 6.24 -16.08
C ALA A 2 4.53 4.70 -16.19
N GLN A 3 5.28 4.01 -15.33
CA GLN A 3 5.29 2.56 -15.24
C GLN A 3 4.96 2.11 -13.82
N LEU A 4 4.02 1.19 -13.68
CA LEU A 4 3.74 0.50 -12.44
C LEU A 4 4.81 -0.56 -12.16
N LEU A 5 5.57 -0.40 -11.07
CA LEU A 5 6.65 -1.31 -10.68
C LEU A 5 6.15 -2.42 -9.75
N SER A 6 5.33 -2.06 -8.77
CA SER A 6 4.74 -3.01 -7.83
C SER A 6 3.35 -2.55 -7.40
N LEU A 7 2.42 -3.48 -7.41
CA LEU A 7 1.11 -3.35 -6.77
C LEU A 7 1.14 -4.22 -5.53
N ASN A 8 0.91 -3.61 -4.37
CA ASN A 8 0.87 -4.32 -3.10
C ASN A 8 -0.54 -4.20 -2.51
N VAL A 9 -1.05 -5.30 -1.98
CA VAL A 9 -2.37 -5.36 -1.36
C VAL A 9 -2.30 -6.05 -0.01
N GLY A 10 -3.24 -5.77 0.86
CA GLY A 10 -3.36 -6.41 2.16
C GLY A 10 -4.70 -6.13 2.80
N LEU A 11 -5.33 -7.20 3.30
CA LEU A 11 -6.57 -7.15 4.06
C LEU A 11 -6.30 -6.79 5.52
N LEU A 12 -7.36 -6.36 6.22
CA LEU A 12 -7.30 -6.09 7.65
C LEU A 12 -6.94 -7.37 8.40
N ARG A 13 -6.07 -7.21 9.39
CA ARG A 13 -5.70 -8.24 10.36
C ARG A 13 -5.92 -7.66 11.75
N ASN A 14 -6.49 -8.46 12.64
CA ASN A 14 -6.60 -8.11 14.05
C ASN A 14 -5.30 -8.46 14.76
N ILE A 15 -4.71 -7.48 15.45
CA ILE A 15 -3.44 -7.65 16.18
C ILE A 15 -3.56 -7.12 17.61
N PRO A 16 -2.84 -7.71 18.56
CA PRO A 16 -2.69 -7.11 19.88
C PRO A 16 -1.79 -5.86 19.79
N TRP A 17 -2.26 -4.75 20.34
CA TRP A 17 -1.53 -3.50 20.44
C TRP A 17 -1.93 -2.75 21.71
N ARG A 18 -0.97 -2.48 22.60
CA ARG A 18 -1.18 -1.74 23.86
C ARG A 18 -2.34 -2.28 24.72
N GLY A 19 -2.44 -3.60 24.82
CA GLY A 19 -3.49 -4.28 25.60
C GLY A 19 -4.87 -4.28 24.95
N GLN A 20 -4.98 -3.84 23.69
CA GLN A 20 -6.21 -3.86 22.91
C GLN A 20 -6.03 -4.68 21.63
N VAL A 21 -7.12 -5.15 21.03
CA VAL A 21 -7.09 -5.70 19.68
C VAL A 21 -7.41 -4.58 18.70
N VAL A 22 -6.50 -4.31 17.77
CA VAL A 22 -6.69 -3.30 16.72
C VAL A 22 -6.72 -3.98 15.35
N SER A 23 -7.60 -3.49 14.47
CA SER A 23 -7.67 -3.96 13.08
C SER A 23 -6.83 -3.07 12.18
N THR A 24 -5.90 -3.66 11.44
CA THR A 24 -5.00 -2.91 10.56
C THR A 24 -4.67 -3.67 9.29
N ALA A 25 -4.55 -2.94 8.18
CA ALA A 25 -4.12 -3.46 6.89
C ALA A 25 -2.71 -2.97 6.53
N ILE A 26 -1.89 -2.61 7.52
CA ILE A 26 -0.58 -1.98 7.31
C ILE A 26 0.44 -2.90 6.61
N TRP A 27 0.25 -4.22 6.72
CA TRP A 27 1.07 -5.18 5.98
C TRP A 27 0.46 -5.41 4.60
N LYS A 28 1.20 -4.99 3.58
CA LYS A 28 0.88 -5.19 2.17
C LYS A 28 1.92 -6.12 1.56
N GLU A 29 1.49 -6.94 0.62
CA GLU A 29 2.33 -7.90 -0.09
C GLU A 29 2.22 -7.67 -1.60
N PRO A 30 3.33 -7.78 -2.36
CA PRO A 30 3.31 -7.59 -3.81
C PRO A 30 2.48 -8.69 -4.48
N VAL A 31 1.64 -8.30 -5.44
CA VAL A 31 0.84 -9.22 -6.22
C VAL A 31 1.22 -9.19 -7.70
N LYS A 32 1.22 -10.38 -8.31
CA LYS A 32 1.41 -10.55 -9.75
C LYS A 32 0.08 -10.46 -10.49
N GLY A 33 0.17 -10.06 -11.76
CA GLY A 33 -0.92 -10.04 -12.72
C GLY A 33 -1.91 -8.88 -12.52
N PRO A 34 -2.88 -8.73 -13.44
CA PRO A 34 -3.90 -7.70 -13.34
C PRO A 34 -4.77 -7.85 -12.09
N ARG A 35 -5.20 -6.71 -11.53
CA ARG A 35 -6.16 -6.66 -10.42
C ARG A 35 -7.29 -5.69 -10.74
N MET A 36 -8.49 -6.04 -10.31
CA MET A 36 -9.66 -5.18 -10.45
C MET A 36 -9.55 -4.01 -9.46
N VAL A 37 -9.64 -2.80 -9.99
CA VAL A 37 -9.81 -1.57 -9.20
C VAL A 37 -11.31 -1.36 -9.01
N ARG A 38 -11.76 -1.16 -7.77
CA ARG A 38 -13.16 -0.91 -7.41
C ARG A 38 -13.33 0.53 -6.95
N ARG A 39 -14.59 0.93 -6.72
CA ARG A 39 -14.90 2.21 -6.03
C ARG A 39 -14.21 2.30 -4.67
N LEU A 40 -14.13 1.17 -3.96
CA LEU A 40 -13.42 1.03 -2.71
C LEU A 40 -12.33 -0.04 -2.86
N ASN A 41 -11.08 0.42 -2.93
CA ASN A 41 -9.85 -0.38 -3.00
C ASN A 41 -9.65 -1.21 -4.28
N ILE A 42 -8.51 -1.91 -4.30
CA ILE A 42 -8.15 -2.92 -5.29
C ILE A 42 -8.50 -4.30 -4.71
N ASN A 43 -8.93 -5.25 -5.55
CA ASN A 43 -9.18 -6.62 -5.11
C ASN A 43 -7.96 -7.19 -4.34
N GLY A 44 -8.19 -7.62 -3.10
CA GLY A 44 -7.15 -8.12 -2.18
C GLY A 44 -6.68 -7.09 -1.15
N ASP A 45 -7.18 -5.86 -1.23
CA ASP A 45 -6.84 -4.77 -0.32
C ASP A 45 -8.01 -4.32 0.56
N GLY A 46 -7.71 -3.82 1.75
CA GLY A 46 -8.71 -3.30 2.68
C GLY A 46 -8.28 -2.02 3.39
N GLN A 47 -9.27 -1.21 3.74
CA GLN A 47 -9.16 -0.04 4.62
C GLN A 47 -9.83 -0.36 5.96
N GLY A 48 -9.14 -0.05 7.07
CA GLY A 48 -9.61 -0.29 8.44
C GLY A 48 -10.94 0.40 8.75
N ASP A 49 -10.83 1.71 8.95
CA ASP A 49 -11.97 2.61 9.15
C ASP A 49 -12.13 3.48 7.89
N THR A 50 -13.15 3.22 7.08
CA THR A 50 -13.33 3.96 5.82
C THR A 50 -13.64 5.45 6.04
N ALA A 51 -14.23 5.85 7.17
CA ALA A 51 -14.48 7.27 7.45
C ALA A 51 -13.17 8.00 7.75
N GLY A 52 -12.37 7.50 8.70
CA GLY A 52 -11.07 8.09 9.05
C GLY A 52 -10.01 7.93 7.96
N HIS A 53 -10.10 6.88 7.14
CA HIS A 53 -9.16 6.62 6.05
C HIS A 53 -9.57 7.23 4.71
N GLY A 54 -10.72 7.92 4.64
CA GLY A 54 -11.17 8.67 3.47
C GLY A 54 -11.89 7.85 2.39
N GLY A 55 -12.16 6.56 2.65
CA GLY A 55 -13.00 5.71 1.83
C GLY A 55 -12.59 5.71 0.37
N GLU A 56 -13.56 5.98 -0.51
CA GLU A 56 -13.36 6.05 -1.95
C GLU A 56 -12.37 7.15 -2.37
N ASN A 57 -12.32 8.28 -1.64
CA ASN A 57 -11.40 9.38 -1.95
C ASN A 57 -9.94 9.03 -1.69
N ARG A 58 -9.67 7.92 -0.99
CA ARG A 58 -8.32 7.40 -0.72
C ARG A 58 -8.24 5.89 -1.00
N ALA A 59 -8.98 5.42 -2.00
CA ALA A 59 -9.06 4.00 -2.37
C ALA A 59 -7.72 3.41 -2.84
N VAL A 60 -6.79 4.23 -3.34
CA VAL A 60 -5.45 3.81 -3.79
C VAL A 60 -4.42 4.83 -3.38
N PHE A 61 -3.34 4.37 -2.74
CA PHE A 61 -2.13 5.16 -2.52
C PHE A 61 -1.07 4.86 -3.57
N VAL A 62 -0.42 5.91 -4.07
CA VAL A 62 0.58 5.82 -5.13
C VAL A 62 1.83 6.56 -4.67
N TYR A 63 2.97 5.88 -4.77
CA TYR A 63 4.28 6.43 -4.44
C TYR A 63 5.18 6.41 -5.67
N GLN A 64 5.93 7.48 -5.88
CA GLN A 64 7.00 7.50 -6.88
C GLN A 64 8.29 6.98 -6.26
N ILE A 65 8.89 5.96 -6.86
CA ILE A 65 10.07 5.28 -6.30
C ILE A 65 11.25 6.23 -6.07
N ASP A 66 11.39 7.26 -6.93
CA ASP A 66 12.45 8.27 -6.85
C ASP A 66 12.38 9.12 -5.58
N PHE A 67 11.20 9.22 -4.95
CA PHE A 67 10.97 9.99 -3.73
C PHE A 67 11.00 9.13 -2.46
N ILE A 68 11.06 7.80 -2.59
CA ILE A 68 11.22 6.92 -1.45
C ILE A 68 12.72 6.92 -1.06
N PRO A 69 13.08 7.36 0.16
CA PRO A 69 14.46 7.31 0.63
C PRO A 69 15.07 5.92 0.42
N ARG A 70 16.28 5.83 -0.14
CA ARG A 70 16.95 4.55 -0.47
C ARG A 70 17.04 3.59 0.72
N ASN A 71 17.07 4.13 1.94
CA ASN A 71 17.12 3.38 3.19
C ASN A 71 15.79 2.64 3.48
N LEU A 72 14.67 3.16 2.97
CA LEU A 72 13.34 2.55 3.04
C LEU A 72 13.09 1.59 1.86
N ALA A 73 13.66 1.87 0.69
CA ALA A 73 13.54 1.01 -0.49
C ALA A 73 14.28 -0.35 -0.37
N ARG A 74 15.29 -0.46 0.51
CA ARG A 74 16.06 -1.69 0.79
C ARG A 74 15.54 -2.50 1.98
N ALA A 75 14.27 -2.33 2.33
CA ALA A 75 13.69 -3.06 3.44
C ALA A 75 13.68 -4.56 3.19
N ASN A 76 14.20 -5.29 4.18
CA ASN A 76 14.25 -6.74 4.26
C ASN A 76 12.95 -7.42 3.78
N PRO A 77 12.98 -8.39 2.85
CA PRO A 77 11.79 -9.11 2.40
C PRO A 77 11.04 -9.86 3.51
N ARG A 78 11.67 -10.04 4.69
CA ARG A 78 11.05 -10.62 5.90
C ARG A 78 10.52 -9.57 6.90
N ARG A 79 10.82 -8.29 6.69
CA ARG A 79 10.35 -7.16 7.53
C ARG A 79 10.17 -5.93 6.63
N PRO A 80 9.05 -5.81 5.92
CA PRO A 80 8.76 -4.62 5.13
C PRO A 80 8.65 -3.44 6.08
N VAL A 81 9.28 -2.31 5.74
CA VAL A 81 9.01 -1.07 6.47
C VAL A 81 7.53 -0.75 6.32
N SER A 82 6.95 -0.29 7.42
CA SER A 82 5.62 0.30 7.50
C SER A 82 5.54 1.53 6.59
N LEU A 83 5.23 1.31 5.32
CA LEU A 83 4.63 2.31 4.49
C LEU A 83 3.31 1.71 4.03
N LYS A 84 2.24 2.51 3.99
CA LYS A 84 0.91 2.13 3.50
C LYS A 84 0.94 1.93 1.98
N ASP A 85 1.99 1.32 1.46
CA ASP A 85 2.34 1.30 0.05
C ASP A 85 1.38 0.38 -0.68
N MET A 86 0.42 0.97 -1.40
CA MET A 86 -0.46 0.24 -2.31
C MET A 86 0.17 0.11 -3.70
N CYS A 87 0.93 1.10 -4.18
CA CYS A 87 1.45 1.14 -5.55
C CYS A 87 2.78 1.92 -5.65
N ALA A 88 3.81 1.36 -6.27
CA ALA A 88 5.05 2.06 -6.59
C ALA A 88 5.14 2.32 -8.10
N LEU A 89 5.31 3.59 -8.48
CA LEU A 89 5.46 4.03 -9.87
C LEU A 89 6.88 4.54 -10.15
N HIS A 90 7.35 4.26 -11.37
CA HIS A 90 8.42 5.02 -12.00
C HIS A 90 7.79 6.06 -12.94
N MET A 91 8.15 7.32 -12.75
CA MET A 91 7.77 8.41 -13.66
C MET A 91 9.06 8.93 -14.32
N PRO A 92 9.08 9.14 -15.64
CA PRO A 92 10.21 9.84 -16.25
C PRO A 92 10.28 11.25 -15.65
N ARG A 93 11.47 11.68 -15.21
CA ARG A 93 11.67 13.08 -14.82
C ARG A 93 11.33 13.95 -16.01
N ARG A 94 10.44 14.93 -15.83
CA ARG A 94 10.30 15.99 -16.83
C ARG A 94 11.66 16.71 -16.87
N ALA A 95 12.21 16.83 -18.07
CA ALA A 95 13.33 17.72 -18.34
C ALA A 95 12.91 19.17 -18.05
#